data_AF-A0A3S0BCW6-F1
#
_entry.id   AF-A0A3S0BCW6-F1
#
_cell.length_a   1.000
_cell.length_b   1.000
_cell.length_c   1.000
_cell.angle_alpha   90.00
_cell.angle_beta   90.00
_cell.angle_gamma   90.00
#
_symmetry.space_group_name_H-M   'P 1'
#
loop_
_entity.id
_entity.type
_entity.pdbx_description
1 polymer ?
#
loop_
_entity_poly.entity_id
_entity_poly.type
_entity_poly.pdbx_seq_one_letter_code
_entity_poly.pdbx_strand_id
1 'polypeptide(L)'
;LNGSKTFITNGIHADLVLVACKTDPTQKHKGMSIVVVERGMEGFERGRNLDKVGMHAQDTAELFFTDVRVPVANRLGDEGQGFVLLVKNLPQERLSIAAAAVAHCRAMLTWTIDYAKERTAFGQPIGTFQNSRFKLAEMETEVTIAETFVDRCVELLNDGRLTAEEASMAKWWTTELQKRVADTGMQLHGGYGYMNEYPIARAWTDARITSIYGGTTEIMKEIIGRSMGF
;
A
#
# COMPACT_ATOMS: atom_id res chain seq x y z
N LEU A 1 -17.16 -19.42 13.84
CA LEU A 1 -16.67 -18.76 12.62
C LEU A 1 -15.93 -19.81 11.80
N ASN A 2 -16.28 -19.92 10.52
CA ASN A 2 -15.71 -20.90 9.59
C ASN A 2 -15.23 -20.22 8.32
N GLY A 3 -14.05 -20.60 7.83
CA GLY A 3 -13.51 -20.14 6.55
C GLY A 3 -12.02 -19.85 6.58
N SER A 4 -11.54 -19.10 5.59
CA SER A 4 -10.15 -18.70 5.50
C SER A 4 -10.00 -17.27 4.97
N LYS A 5 -8.84 -16.69 5.23
CA LYS A 5 -8.41 -15.40 4.68
C LYS A 5 -6.98 -15.51 4.19
N THR A 6 -6.69 -14.92 3.05
CA THR A 6 -5.37 -14.95 2.41
C THR A 6 -4.85 -13.53 2.27
N PHE A 7 -3.53 -13.38 2.22
CA PHE A 7 -2.83 -12.10 2.09
C PHE A 7 -3.00 -11.17 3.31
N ILE A 8 -3.01 -11.75 4.51
CA ILE A 8 -3.17 -10.97 5.73
C ILE A 8 -1.81 -10.44 6.18
N THR A 9 -1.60 -9.15 5.94
CA THR A 9 -0.50 -8.38 6.51
C THR A 9 -0.49 -8.53 8.03
N ASN A 10 0.69 -8.81 8.60
CA ASN A 10 0.88 -9.11 10.01
C ASN A 10 0.17 -10.39 10.50
N GLY A 11 -0.26 -11.28 9.60
CA GLY A 11 -1.02 -12.47 9.99
C GLY A 11 -0.25 -13.45 10.90
N ILE A 12 1.09 -13.48 10.84
CA ILE A 12 1.95 -14.27 11.72
C ILE A 12 2.08 -13.60 13.09
N HIS A 13 2.35 -12.30 13.10
CA HIS A 13 2.70 -11.56 14.33
C HIS A 13 1.51 -10.95 15.07
N ALA A 14 0.37 -10.71 14.42
CA ALA A 14 -0.79 -10.06 15.04
C ALA A 14 -1.37 -10.88 16.20
N ASP A 15 -1.68 -10.19 17.30
CA ASP A 15 -2.37 -10.77 18.46
C ASP A 15 -3.90 -10.60 18.37
N LEU A 16 -4.35 -9.58 17.63
CA LEU A 16 -5.76 -9.29 17.36
C LEU A 16 -5.98 -9.19 15.87
N VAL A 17 -7.01 -9.89 15.36
CA VAL A 17 -7.38 -9.90 13.95
C VAL A 17 -8.82 -9.42 13.79
N LEU A 18 -9.01 -8.35 13.03
CA LEU A 18 -10.32 -7.89 12.59
C LEU A 18 -10.78 -8.75 11.41
N VAL A 19 -11.72 -9.67 11.66
CA VAL A 19 -12.22 -10.59 10.65
C VAL A 19 -13.56 -10.10 10.12
N ALA A 20 -13.59 -9.68 8.85
CA ALA A 20 -14.83 -9.46 8.12
C ALA A 20 -15.43 -10.81 7.67
N CYS A 21 -16.60 -11.15 8.23
CA CYS A 21 -17.31 -12.41 7.99
C CYS A 21 -18.79 -12.19 7.70
N LYS A 22 -19.43 -13.18 7.06
CA LYS A 22 -20.88 -13.19 6.87
C LYS A 22 -21.57 -13.67 8.14
N THR A 23 -22.40 -12.83 8.75
CA THR A 23 -23.34 -13.25 9.80
C THR A 23 -24.69 -13.61 9.21
N ASP A 24 -25.05 -13.02 8.07
CA ASP A 24 -26.15 -13.47 7.21
C ASP A 24 -25.61 -13.71 5.78
N PRO A 25 -25.42 -14.98 5.36
CA PRO A 25 -24.91 -15.29 4.02
C PRO A 25 -25.94 -15.05 2.91
N THR A 26 -27.23 -14.94 3.21
CA THR A 26 -28.28 -14.68 2.22
C THR A 26 -28.28 -13.23 1.73
N GLN A 27 -27.69 -12.33 2.52
CA GLN A 27 -27.55 -10.92 2.20
C GLN A 27 -26.19 -10.63 1.58
N LYS A 28 -26.14 -9.62 0.68
CA LYS A 28 -24.89 -9.11 0.10
C LYS A 28 -24.10 -8.30 1.14
N HIS A 29 -23.84 -7.01 0.89
CA HIS A 29 -23.03 -6.19 1.80
C HIS A 29 -23.65 -6.03 3.20
N LYS A 30 -24.98 -6.08 3.30
CA LYS A 30 -25.74 -5.97 4.56
C LYS A 30 -25.63 -7.20 5.48
N GLY A 31 -25.15 -8.34 4.97
CA GLY A 31 -24.97 -9.55 5.75
C GLY A 31 -23.60 -9.71 6.39
N MET A 32 -22.76 -8.67 6.29
CA MET A 32 -21.36 -8.72 6.73
C MET A 32 -21.19 -8.01 8.08
N SER A 33 -20.47 -8.65 8.99
CA SER A 33 -20.06 -8.09 10.28
C SER A 33 -18.54 -8.16 10.43
N ILE A 34 -17.99 -7.40 11.37
CA ILE A 34 -16.58 -7.49 11.77
C ILE A 34 -16.54 -8.09 13.17
N VAL A 35 -15.73 -9.12 13.36
CA VAL A 35 -15.47 -9.72 14.68
C VAL A 35 -13.98 -9.68 14.98
N VAL A 36 -13.62 -9.47 16.24
CA VAL A 36 -12.24 -9.49 16.72
C VAL A 36 -11.89 -10.91 17.18
N VAL A 37 -10.93 -11.53 16.49
CA VAL A 37 -10.41 -12.86 16.84
C VAL A 37 -9.01 -12.69 17.43
N GLU A 38 -8.80 -13.26 18.62
CA GLU A 38 -7.55 -13.14 19.36
C GLU A 38 -6.64 -14.35 19.11
N ARG A 39 -5.32 -14.15 19.24
CA ARG A 39 -4.35 -15.23 19.22
C ARG A 39 -4.69 -16.27 20.29
N GLY A 40 -4.70 -17.54 19.88
CA GLY A 40 -4.92 -18.68 20.79
C GLY A 40 -6.39 -19.09 20.95
N MET A 41 -7.34 -18.38 20.33
CA MET A 41 -8.72 -18.87 20.26
C MET A 41 -8.77 -20.24 19.57
N GLU A 42 -9.50 -21.19 20.17
CA GLU A 42 -9.63 -22.55 19.65
C GLU A 42 -10.19 -22.54 18.22
N GLY A 43 -9.56 -23.31 17.34
CA GLY A 43 -9.91 -23.40 15.92
C GLY A 43 -9.38 -22.27 15.03
N PHE A 44 -8.69 -21.26 15.59
CA PHE A 44 -8.02 -20.22 14.80
C PHE A 44 -6.55 -20.59 14.58
N GLU A 45 -6.20 -20.87 13.34
CA GLU A 45 -4.85 -21.27 12.94
C GLU A 45 -4.25 -20.30 11.92
N ARG A 46 -2.91 -20.21 11.95
CA ARG A 46 -2.13 -19.43 10.98
C ARG A 46 -1.45 -20.40 10.04
N GLY A 47 -1.57 -20.12 8.74
CA GLY A 47 -0.79 -20.79 7.71
C GLY A 47 0.65 -20.31 7.68
N ARG A 48 1.32 -20.60 6.56
CA ARG A 48 2.70 -20.18 6.32
C ARG A 48 2.81 -18.66 6.14
N ASN A 49 4.00 -18.13 6.42
CA ASN A 49 4.41 -16.84 5.87
C ASN A 49 4.59 -16.99 4.36
N LEU A 50 3.83 -16.22 3.58
CA LEU A 50 3.83 -16.30 2.13
C LEU A 50 5.14 -15.73 1.58
N ASP A 51 5.73 -16.48 0.64
CA ASP A 51 6.93 -16.07 -0.08
C ASP A 51 6.57 -14.98 -1.11
N LYS A 52 7.17 -13.80 -0.95
CA LYS A 52 6.86 -12.59 -1.72
C LYS A 52 8.09 -12.12 -2.48
N VAL A 53 7.88 -11.53 -3.65
CA VAL A 53 8.97 -10.93 -4.45
C VAL A 53 9.65 -9.74 -3.77
N GLY A 54 8.96 -9.07 -2.84
CA GLY A 54 9.45 -7.95 -2.03
C GLY A 54 8.66 -7.83 -0.72
N MET A 55 8.87 -6.76 0.03
CA MET A 55 8.30 -6.50 1.35
C MET A 55 8.63 -7.61 2.36
N HIS A 56 9.87 -8.11 2.34
CA HIS A 56 10.28 -9.26 3.17
C HIS A 56 10.24 -8.99 4.67
N ALA A 57 10.35 -7.73 5.08
CA ALA A 57 10.28 -7.33 6.49
C ALA A 57 8.85 -7.36 7.05
N GLN A 58 7.82 -7.43 6.20
CA GLN A 58 6.43 -7.49 6.59
C GLN A 58 5.89 -8.90 6.33
N ASP A 59 5.46 -9.61 7.37
CA ASP A 59 4.87 -10.93 7.19
C ASP A 59 3.50 -10.83 6.51
N THR A 60 3.15 -11.90 5.79
CA THR A 60 1.86 -12.01 5.12
C THR A 60 1.42 -13.45 5.19
N ALA A 61 0.27 -13.72 5.82
CA ALA A 61 -0.14 -15.08 6.10
C ALA A 61 -1.49 -15.44 5.49
N GLU A 62 -1.72 -16.75 5.44
CA GLU A 62 -3.05 -17.33 5.41
C GLU A 62 -3.56 -17.50 6.84
N LEU A 63 -4.85 -17.26 7.06
CA LEU A 63 -5.54 -17.46 8.32
C LEU A 63 -6.69 -18.46 8.09
N PHE A 64 -6.82 -19.43 8.99
CA PHE A 64 -7.83 -20.49 8.92
C PHE A 64 -8.69 -20.47 10.18
N PHE A 65 -10.00 -20.63 10.00
CA PHE A 65 -10.99 -20.60 11.07
C PHE A 65 -11.85 -21.85 10.96
N THR A 66 -11.75 -22.73 11.96
CA THR A 66 -12.51 -23.98 12.07
C THR A 66 -13.32 -23.94 13.35
N ASP A 67 -14.63 -23.73 13.23
CA ASP A 67 -15.58 -23.67 14.34
C ASP A 67 -15.21 -22.72 15.50
N VAL A 68 -14.46 -21.65 15.19
CA VAL A 68 -14.00 -20.68 16.20
C VAL A 68 -15.19 -20.03 16.91
N ARG A 69 -15.26 -20.19 18.24
CA ARG A 69 -16.29 -19.60 19.10
C ARG A 69 -15.88 -18.17 19.45
N VAL A 70 -16.54 -17.18 18.84
CA VAL A 70 -16.27 -15.75 19.09
C VAL A 70 -17.40 -15.15 19.92
N PRO A 71 -17.12 -14.54 21.09
CA PRO A 71 -18.16 -13.88 21.90
C PRO A 71 -18.83 -12.72 21.14
N VAL A 72 -20.11 -12.46 21.41
CA VAL A 72 -20.84 -11.33 20.81
C VAL A 72 -20.19 -9.98 21.18
N ALA A 73 -19.60 -9.88 22.37
CA ALA A 73 -18.87 -8.68 22.82
C ALA A 73 -17.63 -8.37 21.95
N ASN A 74 -17.10 -9.34 21.22
CA ASN A 74 -15.98 -9.15 20.29
C ASN A 74 -16.46 -8.69 18.90
N ARG A 75 -17.76 -8.45 18.69
CA ARG A 75 -18.26 -7.86 17.44
C ARG A 75 -18.00 -6.36 17.45
N LEU A 76 -17.35 -5.87 16.40
CA LEU A 76 -17.14 -4.44 16.19
C LEU A 76 -18.38 -3.84 15.52
N GLY A 77 -19.11 -3.02 16.28
CA GLY A 77 -20.36 -2.41 15.84
C GLY A 77 -21.55 -3.40 15.79
N ASP A 78 -22.62 -2.96 15.15
CA ASP A 78 -23.84 -3.77 15.04
C ASP A 78 -23.74 -4.84 13.95
N GLU A 79 -24.60 -5.85 14.07
CA GLU A 79 -24.68 -6.92 13.06
C GLU A 79 -25.03 -6.35 11.68
N GLY A 80 -24.35 -6.83 10.65
CA GLY A 80 -24.58 -6.39 9.27
C GLY A 80 -23.97 -5.02 8.91
N GLN A 81 -23.35 -4.32 9.87
CA GLN A 81 -22.70 -3.03 9.64
C GLN A 81 -21.24 -3.13 9.18
N GLY A 82 -20.69 -4.35 9.07
CA GLY A 82 -19.27 -4.56 8.78
C GLY A 82 -18.82 -3.92 7.46
N PHE A 83 -19.65 -3.96 6.41
CA PHE A 83 -19.32 -3.29 5.15
C PHE A 83 -19.21 -1.77 5.29
N VAL A 84 -20.17 -1.16 6.00
CA VAL A 84 -20.20 0.30 6.21
C VAL A 84 -18.98 0.75 7.00
N LEU A 85 -18.62 0.00 8.06
CA LEU A 85 -17.44 0.27 8.87
C LEU A 85 -16.15 0.19 8.05
N LEU A 86 -16.00 -0.82 7.17
CA LEU A 86 -14.85 -0.90 6.28
C LEU A 86 -14.81 0.31 5.33
N VAL A 87 -15.89 0.55 4.59
CA VAL A 87 -15.95 1.63 3.57
C VAL A 87 -15.66 3.00 4.17
N LYS A 88 -16.10 3.25 5.41
CA LYS A 88 -15.81 4.50 6.13
C LYS A 88 -14.32 4.74 6.35
N ASN A 89 -13.54 3.68 6.59
CA ASN A 89 -12.11 3.79 6.90
C ASN A 89 -11.20 3.63 5.66
N LEU A 90 -11.72 3.13 4.54
CA LEU A 90 -10.95 2.96 3.30
C LEU A 90 -10.26 4.24 2.78
N PRO A 91 -10.86 5.45 2.85
CA PRO A 91 -10.17 6.67 2.44
C PRO A 91 -8.88 6.92 3.23
N GLN A 92 -8.93 6.73 4.56
CA GLN A 92 -7.75 6.86 5.43
C GLN A 92 -6.70 5.79 5.14
N GLU A 93 -7.11 4.53 4.93
CA GLU A 93 -6.18 3.45 4.54
C GLU A 93 -5.45 3.80 3.23
N ARG A 94 -6.18 4.24 2.21
CA ARG A 94 -5.60 4.63 0.91
C ARG A 94 -4.65 5.81 1.03
N LEU A 95 -5.00 6.81 1.83
CA LEU A 95 -4.13 7.95 2.07
C LEU A 95 -2.83 7.54 2.77
N SER A 96 -2.89 6.60 3.72
CA SER A 96 -1.68 6.08 4.38
C SER A 96 -0.71 5.42 3.39
N ILE A 97 -1.25 4.68 2.41
CA ILE A 97 -0.46 4.07 1.32
C ILE A 97 0.15 5.16 0.43
N ALA A 98 -0.61 6.20 0.11
CA ALA A 98 -0.13 7.30 -0.72
C ALA A 98 1.02 8.07 -0.05
N ALA A 99 0.89 8.36 1.25
CA ALA A 99 1.94 8.99 2.04
C ALA A 99 3.23 8.14 2.08
N ALA A 100 3.11 6.84 2.33
CA ALA A 100 4.25 5.93 2.29
C ALA A 100 4.90 5.89 0.90
N ALA A 101 4.11 5.87 -0.17
CA ALA A 101 4.61 5.86 -1.54
C ALA A 101 5.43 7.13 -1.86
N VAL A 102 4.95 8.32 -1.46
CA VAL A 102 5.69 9.58 -1.63
C VAL A 102 7.00 9.58 -0.83
N ALA A 103 6.97 9.14 0.42
CA ALA A 103 8.17 9.03 1.25
C ALA A 103 9.23 8.10 0.62
N HIS A 104 8.80 6.95 0.08
CA HIS A 104 9.69 6.07 -0.68
C HIS A 104 10.24 6.74 -1.94
N CYS A 105 9.43 7.50 -2.68
CA CYS A 105 9.90 8.25 -3.84
C CYS A 105 11.01 9.25 -3.48
N ARG A 106 10.82 10.01 -2.40
CA ARG A 106 11.82 10.97 -1.89
C ARG A 106 13.12 10.28 -1.49
N ALA A 107 13.04 9.15 -0.79
CA ALA A 107 14.21 8.36 -0.43
C ALA A 107 14.97 7.85 -1.67
N MET A 108 14.26 7.23 -2.62
CA MET A 108 14.85 6.71 -3.86
C MET A 108 15.50 7.83 -4.68
N LEU A 109 14.82 8.96 -4.83
CA LEU A 109 15.36 10.11 -5.56
C LEU A 109 16.64 10.65 -4.90
N THR A 110 16.66 10.73 -3.57
CA THR A 110 17.86 11.16 -2.82
C THR A 110 19.03 10.22 -3.08
N TRP A 111 18.82 8.90 -2.92
CA TRP A 111 19.87 7.90 -3.20
C TRP A 111 20.38 7.98 -4.64
N THR A 112 19.47 8.15 -5.61
CA THR A 112 19.85 8.28 -7.02
C THR A 112 20.62 9.57 -7.31
N ILE A 113 20.23 10.70 -6.72
CA ILE A 113 20.95 11.97 -6.86
C ILE A 113 22.37 11.84 -6.30
N ASP A 114 22.51 11.27 -5.10
CA ASP A 114 23.81 11.12 -4.44
C ASP A 114 24.71 10.19 -5.26
N TYR A 115 24.20 9.04 -5.69
CA TYR A 115 24.92 8.15 -6.59
C TYR A 115 25.31 8.84 -7.91
N ALA A 116 24.42 9.65 -8.50
CA ALA A 116 24.71 10.33 -9.76
C ALA A 116 25.76 11.43 -9.65
N LYS A 117 25.94 12.03 -8.46
CA LYS A 117 27.00 13.00 -8.16
C LYS A 117 28.36 12.33 -7.95
N GLU A 118 28.38 11.14 -7.36
CA GLU A 118 29.62 10.44 -7.01
C GLU A 118 30.14 9.55 -8.15
N ARG A 119 29.24 8.83 -8.83
CA ARG A 119 29.63 7.89 -9.88
C ARG A 119 30.14 8.65 -11.09
N THR A 120 31.37 8.35 -11.50
CA THR A 120 31.96 8.91 -12.72
C THR A 120 31.91 7.93 -13.89
N ALA A 121 31.67 8.47 -15.09
CA ALA A 121 31.85 7.78 -16.36
C ALA A 121 32.28 8.81 -17.41
N PHE A 122 33.11 8.41 -18.37
CA PHE A 122 33.66 9.32 -19.38
C PHE A 122 34.25 10.62 -18.79
N GLY A 123 34.93 10.50 -17.64
CA GLY A 123 35.66 11.60 -17.00
C GLY A 123 34.83 12.60 -16.19
N GLN A 124 33.52 12.39 -16.00
CA GLN A 124 32.66 13.29 -15.21
C GLN A 124 31.57 12.52 -14.44
N PRO A 125 30.96 13.12 -13.40
CA PRO A 125 29.83 12.52 -12.71
C PRO A 125 28.67 12.20 -13.67
N ILE A 126 28.01 11.05 -13.51
CA ILE A 126 26.95 10.65 -14.44
C ILE A 126 25.73 11.58 -14.40
N GLY A 127 25.53 12.30 -13.29
CA GLY A 127 24.51 13.32 -13.13
C GLY A 127 24.73 14.56 -14.02
N THR A 128 25.92 14.77 -14.60
CA THR A 128 26.19 15.88 -15.52
C THR A 128 25.88 15.55 -16.98
N PHE A 129 25.52 14.31 -17.32
CA PHE A 129 24.98 14.02 -18.65
C PHE A 129 23.57 14.58 -18.78
N GLN A 130 23.25 15.15 -19.94
CA GLN A 130 21.98 15.84 -20.17
C GLN A 130 20.77 14.94 -19.91
N ASN A 131 20.78 13.72 -20.42
CA ASN A 131 19.69 12.76 -20.21
C ASN A 131 19.48 12.44 -18.71
N SER A 132 20.56 12.25 -17.95
CA SER A 132 20.48 12.02 -16.50
C SER A 132 19.83 13.22 -15.79
N ARG A 133 20.23 14.46 -16.14
CA ARG A 133 19.60 15.66 -15.59
C ARG A 133 18.12 15.75 -15.89
N PHE A 134 17.70 15.41 -17.12
CA PHE A 134 16.29 15.42 -17.49
C PHE A 134 15.49 14.43 -16.65
N LYS A 135 15.97 13.19 -16.50
CA LYS A 135 15.31 12.17 -15.67
C LYS A 135 15.23 12.56 -14.20
N LEU A 136 16.31 13.13 -13.64
CA LEU A 136 16.32 13.62 -12.26
C LEU A 136 15.34 14.79 -12.07
N ALA A 137 15.27 15.72 -13.03
CA ALA A 137 14.34 16.85 -12.97
C ALA A 137 12.87 16.42 -13.11
N GLU A 138 12.58 15.46 -13.98
CA GLU A 138 11.26 14.83 -14.11
C GLU A 138 10.83 14.19 -12.78
N MET A 139 11.69 13.36 -12.18
CA MET A 139 11.40 12.73 -10.89
C MET A 139 11.18 13.77 -9.78
N GLU A 140 12.05 14.77 -9.65
CA GLU A 140 11.90 15.82 -8.63
C GLU A 140 10.57 16.57 -8.77
N THR A 141 10.19 16.88 -10.01
CA THR A 141 8.94 17.57 -10.30
C THR A 141 7.73 16.70 -9.94
N GLU A 142 7.69 15.45 -10.42
CA GLU A 142 6.56 14.55 -10.17
C GLU A 142 6.40 14.23 -8.68
N VAL A 143 7.49 14.03 -7.94
CA VAL A 143 7.45 13.76 -6.50
C VAL A 143 6.99 14.99 -5.72
N THR A 144 7.40 16.20 -6.12
CA THR A 144 6.93 17.45 -5.50
C THR A 144 5.43 17.68 -5.68
N ILE A 145 4.92 17.41 -6.88
CA ILE A 145 3.48 17.49 -7.16
C ILE A 145 2.72 16.46 -6.31
N ALA A 146 3.23 15.23 -6.23
CA ALA A 146 2.62 14.16 -5.46
C ALA A 146 2.58 14.46 -3.96
N GLU A 147 3.68 14.98 -3.40
CA GLU A 147 3.78 15.40 -2.00
C GLU A 147 2.78 16.51 -1.68
N THR A 148 2.73 17.55 -2.51
CA THR A 148 1.77 18.66 -2.33
C THR A 148 0.32 18.17 -2.31
N PHE A 149 -0.03 17.22 -3.19
CA PHE A 149 -1.38 16.67 -3.25
C PHE A 149 -1.70 15.79 -2.04
N VAL A 150 -0.74 14.97 -1.59
CA VAL A 150 -0.90 14.13 -0.39
C VAL A 150 -1.03 14.98 0.87
N ASP A 151 -0.23 16.04 1.03
CA ASP A 151 -0.31 16.96 2.17
C ASP A 151 -1.70 17.58 2.29
N ARG A 152 -2.24 18.08 1.17
CA ARG A 152 -3.64 18.56 1.12
C ARG A 152 -4.64 17.47 1.52
N CYS A 153 -4.45 16.22 1.08
CA CYS A 153 -5.33 15.13 1.46
C CYS A 153 -5.25 14.82 2.96
N VAL A 154 -4.08 14.98 3.59
CA VAL A 154 -3.90 14.86 5.04
C VAL A 154 -4.64 15.97 5.78
N GLU A 155 -4.53 17.23 5.32
CA GLU A 155 -5.30 18.35 5.88
C GLU A 155 -6.81 18.08 5.79
N LEU A 156 -7.30 17.64 4.63
CA LEU A 156 -8.70 17.27 4.44
C LEU A 156 -9.13 16.10 5.33
N LEU A 157 -8.27 15.12 5.58
CA LEU A 157 -8.58 14.02 6.51
C LEU A 157 -8.76 14.55 7.94
N ASN A 158 -7.85 15.42 8.39
CA ASN A 158 -7.90 16.02 9.72
C ASN A 158 -9.15 16.87 9.91
N ASP A 159 -9.60 17.55 8.85
CA ASP A 159 -10.85 18.32 8.84
C ASP A 159 -12.11 17.44 8.71
N GLY A 160 -11.97 16.12 8.52
CA GLY A 160 -13.09 15.20 8.27
C GLY A 160 -13.76 15.39 6.91
N ARG A 161 -13.04 15.99 5.95
CA ARG A 161 -13.53 16.39 4.61
C ARG A 161 -12.92 15.58 3.47
N LEU A 162 -11.93 14.73 3.73
CA LEU A 162 -11.31 13.88 2.72
C LEU A 162 -12.36 12.96 2.09
N THR A 163 -12.50 13.04 0.78
CA THR A 163 -13.45 12.20 0.06
C THR A 163 -12.82 10.87 -0.38
N ALA A 164 -13.67 9.89 -0.72
CA ALA A 164 -13.19 8.60 -1.22
C ALA A 164 -12.45 8.76 -2.57
N GLU A 165 -12.89 9.72 -3.38
CA GLU A 165 -12.31 10.06 -4.68
C GLU A 165 -10.91 10.65 -4.53
N GLU A 166 -10.75 11.64 -3.65
CA GLU A 166 -9.46 12.31 -3.41
C GLU A 166 -8.43 11.29 -2.89
N ALA A 167 -8.82 10.45 -1.92
CA ALA A 167 -7.98 9.37 -1.42
C ALA A 167 -7.61 8.35 -2.52
N SER A 168 -8.55 8.03 -3.42
CA SER A 168 -8.30 7.13 -4.56
C SER A 168 -7.37 7.75 -5.60
N MET A 169 -7.50 9.05 -5.90
CA MET A 169 -6.56 9.79 -6.76
C MET A 169 -5.16 9.75 -6.17
N ALA A 170 -5.04 10.04 -4.86
CA ALA A 170 -3.76 10.08 -4.17
C ALA A 170 -3.07 8.72 -4.23
N LYS A 171 -3.77 7.64 -3.84
CA LYS A 171 -3.23 6.29 -3.83
C LYS A 171 -2.82 5.83 -5.22
N TRP A 172 -3.68 6.00 -6.23
CA TRP A 172 -3.37 5.57 -7.59
C TRP A 172 -2.13 6.29 -8.13
N TRP A 173 -2.15 7.62 -8.10
CA TRP A 173 -1.09 8.41 -8.74
C TRP A 173 0.27 8.16 -8.08
N THR A 174 0.32 8.21 -6.75
CA THR A 174 1.56 8.06 -5.98
C THR A 174 2.16 6.66 -6.10
N THR A 175 1.34 5.60 -6.13
CA THR A 175 1.85 4.23 -6.25
C THR A 175 2.34 3.90 -7.67
N GLU A 176 1.76 4.49 -8.71
CA GLU A 176 2.32 4.41 -10.07
C GLU A 176 3.59 5.26 -10.21
N LEU A 177 3.64 6.44 -9.59
CA LEU A 177 4.84 7.26 -9.52
C LEU A 177 5.99 6.51 -8.84
N GLN A 178 5.73 5.87 -7.70
CA GLN A 178 6.73 5.08 -6.96
C GLN A 178 7.40 4.03 -7.86
N LYS A 179 6.63 3.34 -8.70
CA LYS A 179 7.17 2.38 -9.67
C LYS A 179 8.09 3.05 -10.69
N ARG A 180 7.68 4.21 -11.25
CA ARG A 180 8.50 4.96 -12.23
C ARG A 180 9.80 5.49 -11.63
N VAL A 181 9.74 6.02 -10.40
CA VAL A 181 10.91 6.52 -9.67
C VAL A 181 11.86 5.38 -9.36
N ALA A 182 11.36 4.23 -8.88
CA ALA A 182 12.19 3.07 -8.60
C ALA A 182 12.89 2.54 -9.87
N ASP A 183 12.15 2.44 -10.97
CA ASP A 183 12.67 1.96 -12.26
C ASP A 183 13.74 2.91 -12.83
N THR A 184 13.45 4.21 -12.85
CA THR A 184 14.40 5.24 -13.30
C THR A 184 15.63 5.28 -12.40
N GLY A 185 15.44 5.17 -11.08
CA GLY A 185 16.52 5.10 -10.11
C GLY A 185 17.43 3.91 -10.36
N MET A 186 16.87 2.71 -10.54
CA MET A 186 17.63 1.50 -10.88
C MET A 186 18.40 1.70 -12.19
N GLN A 187 17.75 2.25 -13.23
CA GLN A 187 18.37 2.49 -14.53
C GLN A 187 19.56 3.46 -14.46
N LEU A 188 19.49 4.51 -13.63
CA LEU A 188 20.60 5.45 -13.41
C LEU A 188 21.74 4.84 -12.60
N HIS A 189 21.46 3.87 -11.73
CA HIS A 189 22.50 3.09 -11.05
C HIS A 189 23.18 2.06 -11.97
N GLY A 190 22.51 1.67 -13.07
CA GLY A 190 23.02 0.68 -14.02
C GLY A 190 23.14 -0.71 -13.39
N GLY A 191 24.21 -1.45 -13.70
CA GLY A 191 24.42 -2.80 -13.15
C GLY A 191 24.41 -2.84 -11.62
N TYR A 192 24.92 -1.80 -10.96
CA TYR A 192 24.88 -1.67 -9.50
C TYR A 192 23.46 -1.54 -8.95
N GLY A 193 22.55 -0.92 -9.70
CA GLY A 193 21.14 -0.81 -9.30
C GLY A 193 20.40 -2.15 -9.27
N TYR A 194 20.93 -3.17 -9.95
CA TYR A 194 20.38 -4.52 -9.95
C TYR A 194 20.91 -5.40 -8.80
N MET A 195 21.90 -4.90 -8.06
CA MET A 195 22.56 -5.62 -6.97
C MET A 195 21.93 -5.25 -5.63
N ASN A 196 21.75 -6.23 -4.73
CA ASN A 196 21.07 -6.04 -3.44
C ASN A 196 21.85 -5.16 -2.44
N GLU A 197 23.13 -4.89 -2.72
CA GLU A 197 24.00 -3.98 -2.00
C GLU A 197 23.53 -2.53 -2.11
N TYR A 198 22.76 -2.20 -3.16
CA TYR A 198 22.19 -0.87 -3.36
C TYR A 198 20.71 -0.87 -2.97
N PRO A 199 20.26 0.09 -2.13
CA PRO A 199 18.90 0.11 -1.60
C PRO A 199 17.82 0.25 -2.70
N ILE A 200 18.20 0.76 -3.88
CA ILE A 200 17.29 0.92 -5.01
C ILE A 200 16.76 -0.43 -5.55
N ALA A 201 17.56 -1.50 -5.48
CA ALA A 201 17.14 -2.84 -5.94
C ALA A 201 15.97 -3.36 -5.09
N ARG A 202 16.12 -3.24 -3.76
CA ARG A 202 15.06 -3.59 -2.81
C ARG A 202 13.84 -2.70 -2.98
N ALA A 203 14.04 -1.38 -3.09
CA ALA A 203 12.92 -0.45 -3.26
C ALA A 203 12.11 -0.73 -4.54
N TRP A 204 12.76 -1.17 -5.62
CA TRP A 204 12.09 -1.59 -6.87
C TRP A 204 11.19 -2.82 -6.67
N THR A 205 11.67 -3.85 -5.97
CA THR A 205 10.85 -5.04 -5.66
C THR A 205 9.72 -4.71 -4.68
N ASP A 206 10.00 -3.91 -3.64
CA ASP A 206 9.03 -3.49 -2.63
C ASP A 206 7.93 -2.58 -3.23
N ALA A 207 8.25 -1.75 -4.21
CA ALA A 207 7.28 -0.87 -4.87
C ALA A 207 6.20 -1.63 -5.66
N ARG A 208 6.46 -2.85 -6.12
CA ARG A 208 5.56 -3.54 -7.04
C ARG A 208 4.18 -3.81 -6.44
N ILE A 209 4.09 -4.09 -5.14
CA ILE A 209 2.82 -4.43 -4.50
C ILE A 209 1.93 -3.20 -4.26
N THR A 210 2.49 -1.98 -4.29
CA THR A 210 1.75 -0.80 -3.82
C THR A 210 0.58 -0.42 -4.72
N SER A 211 0.67 -0.76 -6.01
CA SER A 211 -0.44 -0.62 -6.97
C SER A 211 -1.51 -1.73 -6.87
N ILE A 212 -1.35 -2.72 -5.98
CA ILE A 212 -2.24 -3.89 -5.83
C ILE A 212 -3.01 -3.83 -4.51
N TYR A 213 -2.32 -3.73 -3.37
CA TYR A 213 -2.96 -3.73 -2.05
C TYR A 213 -3.75 -2.43 -1.77
N GLY A 214 -4.63 -2.42 -0.76
CA GLY A 214 -5.53 -1.29 -0.49
C GLY A 214 -6.51 -0.98 -1.65
N GLY A 215 -6.66 -1.94 -2.58
CA GLY A 215 -7.38 -1.81 -3.85
C GLY A 215 -6.46 -1.50 -5.03
N THR A 216 -6.64 -2.20 -6.15
CA THR A 216 -5.78 -2.04 -7.34
C THR A 216 -5.93 -0.64 -7.95
N THR A 217 -4.98 -0.25 -8.80
CA THR A 217 -5.08 0.96 -9.63
C THR A 217 -6.43 1.06 -10.37
N GLU A 218 -6.93 -0.05 -10.90
CA GLU A 218 -8.20 -0.10 -11.62
C GLU A 218 -9.39 0.20 -10.69
N ILE A 219 -9.38 -0.32 -9.47
CA ILE A 219 -10.41 -0.01 -8.47
C ILE A 219 -10.38 1.47 -8.07
N MET A 220 -9.19 2.07 -7.97
CA MET A 220 -9.10 3.52 -7.71
C MET A 220 -9.72 4.32 -8.85
N LYS A 221 -9.42 3.96 -10.11
CA LYS A 221 -10.00 4.60 -11.29
C LYS A 221 -11.51 4.39 -11.38
N GLU A 222 -12.01 3.23 -11.01
CA GLU A 222 -13.45 2.95 -10.93
C GLU A 222 -14.14 3.90 -9.93
N ILE A 223 -13.56 4.11 -8.74
CA ILE A 223 -14.11 5.02 -7.73
C ILE A 223 -14.14 6.46 -8.25
N ILE A 224 -13.06 6.89 -8.90
CA ILE A 224 -12.97 8.22 -9.51
C ILE A 224 -13.98 8.38 -10.66
N GLY A 225 -14.10 7.38 -11.54
CA GLY A 225 -15.03 7.43 -12.67
C GLY A 225 -16.49 7.51 -12.21
N ARG A 226 -16.86 6.70 -11.21
CA ARG A 226 -18.22 6.68 -10.66
C ARG A 226 -18.63 7.99 -9.99
N SER A 227 -17.69 8.69 -9.35
CA SER A 227 -17.99 9.98 -8.73
C SER A 227 -18.21 11.11 -9.73
N MET A 228 -17.73 10.94 -10.97
CA MET A 228 -17.96 11.85 -12.09
C MET A 228 -19.33 11.63 -12.76
N GLY A 229 -20.12 10.66 -12.30
CA GLY A 229 -21.46 10.38 -12.79
C GLY A 229 -21.54 9.36 -13.93
N PHE A 230 -20.47 8.58 -14.16
CA PHE A 230 -20.43 7.48 -15.13
C PHE A 230 -20.63 6.11 -14.47
#